data_AF-A0A8H4KDD6-F1
#
_entry.id   AF-A0A8H4KDD6-F1
#
_cell.length_a   1.000
_cell.length_b   1.000
_cell.length_c   1.000
_cell.angle_alpha   90.00
_cell.angle_beta   90.00
_cell.angle_gamma   90.00
#
_symmetry.space_group_name_H-M   'P 1'
#
loop_
_entity.id
_entity.type
_entity.pdbx_description
1 polymer ?
#
loop_
_entity_poly.entity_id
_entity_poly.type
_entity_poly.pdbx_seq_one_letter_code
_entity_poly.pdbx_strand_id
1 'polypeptide(L)'
;MADNGRSPTDIITYIGVPLAVLGVLPILYNTFATLVSLSRIKRMLQHSRLTALTRSDIVNRIIEIELPRYAVMPLDRFQDRSDYWTLSRHPSSIPGGSWTTFNWKTHSIGMKTQRVEYADQVRQPQVEVAFDELVCYLLDLGAVPNPHGWKLLRSSGLWTPVGCSLMMSPDGREDALTVATSNDSDGNLSLAVAYSVGPANQPDPGSEDGLAKAKDQGKRTDSVELDSINEQSTSQNTKGITCQIAMGGIVTALTEQNHYGNQSNFNLDSLYIDHIRINPVKSNGAWFASAATAFGTTSQTILWNYKIPDEILFFARKETVPCGVLVVLGMVDESETPEWATKHKDYGAALDQFSRRHQEQRAAMAAEALMAPAQREAAARLRMQRENEQRMNDMRDKMRLDQQRRDQRMMEALQSPKWDTKLVAEHSLRWLKGQGHWDESLTLKDVVGFMLHRMVLDGEFTSNICRILDMWKAWADVGGMRQADYQGVQDDEVGFAHATLLVAMIRDTSTALEGTVSMDLQECLRMWRKVRLG
;
A
#
# COMPACT_ATOMS: atom_id res chain seq x y z
N MET A 1 48.70 72.43 71.19
CA MET A 1 47.38 71.82 70.90
C MET A 1 47.61 70.75 69.84
N ALA A 2 47.19 69.53 70.18
CA ALA A 2 47.24 68.25 69.48
C ALA A 2 47.80 68.20 68.04
N ASP A 3 48.92 67.50 67.91
CA ASP A 3 49.40 66.92 66.65
C ASP A 3 48.40 65.83 66.23
N ASN A 4 47.63 66.09 65.18
CA ASN A 4 46.59 65.18 64.69
C ASN A 4 47.26 63.96 64.04
N GLY A 5 47.52 62.95 64.85
CA GLY A 5 48.05 61.64 64.44
C GLY A 5 47.12 60.92 63.48
N ARG A 6 47.27 61.19 62.17
CA ARG A 6 46.90 60.25 61.11
C ARG A 6 48.15 59.51 60.72
N SER A 7 48.33 58.31 61.25
CA SER A 7 49.43 57.46 60.84
C SER A 7 49.19 57.01 59.38
N PRO A 8 50.24 56.78 58.56
CA PRO A 8 50.09 56.19 57.23
C PRO A 8 49.27 54.89 57.25
N THR A 9 49.34 54.16 58.35
CA THR A 9 48.54 52.97 58.68
C THR A 9 47.04 53.24 58.66
N ASP A 10 46.58 54.40 59.13
CA ASP A 10 45.15 54.75 59.15
C ASP A 10 44.62 55.00 57.73
N ILE A 11 45.41 55.65 56.86
CA ILE A 11 45.02 55.89 55.46
C ILE A 11 44.91 54.57 54.69
N ILE A 12 45.86 53.65 54.90
CA ILE A 12 45.84 52.32 54.28
C ILE A 12 44.63 51.51 54.78
N THR A 13 44.31 51.59 56.06
CA THR A 13 43.22 50.80 56.67
C THR A 13 41.84 51.33 56.30
N TYR A 14 41.63 52.65 56.32
CA TYR A 14 40.31 53.25 56.08
C TYR A 14 39.99 53.57 54.62
N ILE A 15 41.00 53.75 53.76
CA ILE A 15 40.80 54.07 52.33
C ILE A 15 41.35 52.95 51.45
N GLY A 16 42.56 52.47 51.72
CA GLY A 16 43.21 51.44 50.92
C GLY A 16 42.46 50.10 50.91
N VAL A 17 42.03 49.61 52.07
CA VAL A 17 41.29 48.33 52.19
C VAL A 17 39.92 48.40 51.49
N PRO A 18 39.05 49.40 51.71
CA PRO A 18 37.79 49.49 50.98
C PRO A 18 37.97 49.64 49.46
N LEU A 19 38.97 50.38 49.00
CA LEU A 19 39.24 50.55 47.56
C LEU A 19 39.71 49.23 46.93
N ALA A 20 40.53 48.44 47.64
CA ALA A 20 40.93 47.11 47.21
C ALA A 20 39.74 46.14 47.17
N VAL A 21 38.86 46.18 48.17
CA VAL A 21 37.61 45.38 48.19
C VAL A 21 36.69 45.79 47.03
N LEU A 22 36.54 47.08 46.74
CA LEU A 22 35.80 47.58 45.58
C LEU A 22 36.41 47.12 44.25
N GLY A 23 37.73 47.01 44.16
CA GLY A 23 38.41 46.47 42.98
C GLY A 23 38.19 44.96 42.78
N VAL A 24 38.05 44.19 43.86
CA VAL A 24 37.88 42.72 43.81
C VAL A 24 36.40 42.29 43.76
N LEU A 25 35.47 43.15 44.16
CA LEU A 25 34.02 42.89 44.15
C LEU A 25 33.46 42.44 42.78
N PRO A 26 33.84 43.04 41.63
CA PRO A 26 33.39 42.57 40.31
C PRO A 26 33.87 41.15 39.99
N ILE A 27 35.09 40.79 40.39
CA ILE A 27 35.64 39.45 40.20
C ILE A 27 34.88 38.46 41.08
N LEU A 28 34.64 38.80 42.35
CA LEU A 28 33.84 37.98 43.27
C LEU A 28 32.41 37.78 42.75
N TYR A 29 31.78 38.83 42.23
CA TYR A 29 30.45 38.75 41.63
C TYR A 29 30.45 37.80 40.41
N ASN A 30 31.41 37.94 39.49
CA ASN A 30 31.52 37.06 38.33
C ASN A 30 31.80 35.60 38.74
N THR A 31 32.65 35.38 39.73
CA THR A 31 32.93 34.03 40.27
C THR A 31 31.68 33.40 40.89
N PHE A 32 30.92 34.16 41.68
CA PHE A 32 29.71 33.67 42.29
C PHE A 32 28.61 33.40 41.24
N ALA A 33 28.40 34.33 40.31
CA ALA A 33 27.42 34.19 39.24
C ALA A 33 27.71 32.98 38.33
N THR A 34 28.98 32.77 37.95
CA THR A 34 29.39 31.62 37.14
C THR A 34 29.20 30.30 37.86
N LEU A 35 29.54 30.22 39.16
CA LEU A 35 29.32 29.02 39.97
C LEU A 35 27.83 28.69 40.13
N VAL A 36 26.99 29.71 40.35
CA VAL A 36 25.53 29.54 40.43
C VAL A 36 25.00 29.02 39.10
N SER A 37 25.35 29.65 37.97
CA SER A 37 24.96 29.18 36.63
C SER A 37 25.43 27.75 36.36
N LEU A 38 26.69 27.43 36.66
CA LEU A 38 27.26 26.09 36.48
C LEU A 38 26.52 25.03 37.32
N SER A 39 26.19 25.35 38.57
CA SER A 39 25.45 24.45 39.45
C SER A 39 24.04 24.17 38.91
N ARG A 40 23.36 25.19 38.37
CA ARG A 40 22.03 25.07 37.76
C ARG A 40 22.10 24.24 36.48
N ILE A 41 23.10 24.48 35.64
CA ILE A 41 23.35 23.71 34.41
C ILE A 41 23.60 22.23 34.74
N LYS A 42 24.49 21.93 35.70
CA LYS A 42 24.74 20.54 36.13
C LYS A 42 23.49 19.86 36.65
N ARG A 43 22.67 20.55 37.46
CA ARG A 43 21.39 20.02 37.93
C ARG A 43 20.43 19.75 36.77
N MET A 44 20.31 20.67 35.82
CA MET A 44 19.46 20.48 34.63
C MET A 44 19.91 19.27 33.80
N LEU A 45 21.21 19.14 33.53
CA LEU A 45 21.77 18.01 32.78
C LEU A 45 21.56 16.66 33.49
N GLN A 46 21.68 16.64 34.82
CA GLN A 46 21.41 15.44 35.62
C GLN A 46 19.93 15.02 35.57
N HIS A 47 19.00 15.97 35.65
CA HIS A 47 17.56 15.68 35.55
C HIS A 47 17.19 15.14 34.17
N SER A 48 17.79 15.68 33.10
CA SER A 48 17.61 15.20 31.72
C SER A 48 18.45 13.98 31.36
N ARG A 49 19.22 13.40 32.31
CA ARG A 49 20.13 12.25 32.10
C ARG A 49 21.13 12.42 30.94
N LEU A 50 21.57 13.65 30.68
CA LEU A 50 22.54 13.94 29.62
C LEU A 50 23.97 13.87 30.17
N THR A 51 24.80 13.05 29.53
CA THR A 51 26.25 13.02 29.78
C THR A 51 26.89 14.19 29.06
N ALA A 52 27.25 15.26 29.77
CA ALA A 52 27.89 16.44 29.19
C ALA A 52 29.19 16.79 29.92
N LEU A 53 30.21 17.24 29.17
CA LEU A 53 31.41 17.83 29.74
C LEU A 53 31.18 19.32 29.94
N THR A 54 31.38 19.82 31.15
CA THR A 54 31.24 21.27 31.46
C THR A 54 32.60 21.86 31.82
N ARG A 55 33.01 22.91 31.12
CA ARG A 55 34.22 23.70 31.39
C ARG A 55 33.78 25.13 31.69
N SER A 56 34.26 25.73 32.75
CA SER A 56 33.87 27.10 33.15
C SER A 56 35.06 28.03 33.11
N ASP A 57 34.93 29.12 32.35
CA ASP A 57 35.82 30.27 32.41
C ASP A 57 35.20 31.33 33.31
N ILE A 58 35.77 31.43 34.52
CA ILE A 58 35.28 32.29 35.58
C ILE A 58 35.55 33.77 35.27
N VAL A 59 36.61 34.06 34.51
CA VAL A 59 37.04 35.44 34.20
C VAL A 59 36.12 36.05 33.15
N ASN A 60 35.80 35.28 32.10
CA ASN A 60 34.99 35.73 30.99
C ASN A 60 33.48 35.49 31.18
N ARG A 61 33.07 34.87 32.30
CA ARG A 61 31.67 34.49 32.58
C ARG A 61 31.08 33.53 31.53
N ILE A 62 31.92 32.69 30.93
CA ILE A 62 31.52 31.75 29.87
C ILE A 62 31.61 30.32 30.39
N ILE A 63 30.57 29.54 30.17
CA ILE A 63 30.53 28.11 30.44
C ILE A 63 30.48 27.40 29.09
N GLU A 64 31.52 26.61 28.80
CA GLU A 64 31.54 25.72 27.64
C GLU A 64 30.95 24.37 28.04
N ILE A 65 29.97 23.90 27.29
CA ILE A 65 29.29 22.62 27.50
C ILE A 65 29.48 21.79 26.23
N GLU A 66 30.08 20.62 26.34
CA GLU A 66 30.14 19.65 25.25
C GLU A 66 29.02 18.63 25.45
N LEU A 67 28.07 18.61 24.51
CA LEU A 67 26.91 17.72 24.51
C LEU A 67 27.00 16.71 23.36
N PRO A 68 26.67 15.43 23.59
CA PRO A 68 26.63 14.43 22.53
C PRO A 68 25.53 14.75 21.51
N ARG A 69 25.86 14.54 20.23
CA ARG A 69 24.91 14.45 19.12
C ARG A 69 24.55 12.99 18.90
N TYR A 70 23.26 12.70 18.79
CA TYR A 70 22.75 11.34 18.59
C TYR A 70 22.05 11.17 17.24
N ALA A 71 22.12 9.96 16.69
CA ALA A 71 21.12 9.42 15.78
C ALA A 71 20.17 8.56 16.58
N VAL A 72 18.88 8.68 16.27
CA VAL A 72 17.82 7.93 16.92
C VAL A 72 17.05 7.13 15.88
N MET A 73 16.61 5.93 16.27
CA MET A 73 15.70 5.09 15.52
C MET A 73 14.59 4.62 16.46
N PRO A 74 13.33 4.51 15.97
CA PRO A 74 12.26 3.88 16.75
C PRO A 74 12.70 2.50 17.24
N LEU A 75 12.16 2.07 18.38
CA LEU A 75 12.35 0.71 18.87
C LEU A 75 11.66 -0.30 17.93
N ASP A 76 11.99 -1.59 18.05
CA ASP A 76 11.33 -2.60 17.23
C ASP A 76 9.89 -2.83 17.74
N ARG A 77 8.91 -2.65 16.84
CA ARG A 77 7.47 -2.76 17.14
C ARG A 77 7.08 -4.09 17.80
N PHE A 78 7.76 -5.18 17.45
CA PHE A 78 7.42 -6.53 17.88
C PHE A 78 8.28 -6.99 19.05
N GLN A 79 9.58 -6.70 19.03
CA GLN A 79 10.50 -7.11 20.11
C GLN A 79 10.34 -6.23 21.36
N ASP A 80 10.18 -4.92 21.18
CA ASP A 80 10.17 -3.92 22.26
C ASP A 80 8.76 -3.35 22.50
N ARG A 81 7.72 -4.20 22.40
CA ARG A 81 6.31 -3.77 22.41
C ARG A 81 5.95 -2.87 23.61
N SER A 82 6.40 -3.20 24.83
CA SER A 82 6.05 -2.40 26.03
C SER A 82 6.53 -0.95 25.95
N ASP A 83 7.71 -0.75 25.34
CA ASP A 83 8.41 0.53 25.36
C ASP A 83 8.14 1.32 24.07
N TYR A 84 7.82 0.62 22.97
CA TYR A 84 7.44 1.21 21.68
C TYR A 84 6.15 2.04 21.78
N TRP A 85 5.11 1.46 22.42
CA TRP A 85 3.78 2.08 22.54
C TRP A 85 3.65 3.05 23.72
N THR A 86 4.71 3.26 24.51
CA THR A 86 4.69 4.13 25.68
C THR A 86 5.61 5.33 25.52
N LEU A 87 5.21 6.46 26.09
CA LEU A 87 6.05 7.65 26.16
C LEU A 87 7.20 7.44 27.15
N SER A 88 8.29 8.18 26.95
CA SER A 88 9.40 8.23 27.88
C SER A 88 8.93 8.73 29.24
N ARG A 89 9.36 8.04 30.31
CA ARG A 89 9.03 8.41 31.69
C ARG A 89 9.70 9.72 32.13
N HIS A 90 10.75 10.14 31.42
CA HIS A 90 11.59 11.28 31.80
C HIS A 90 11.92 12.14 30.57
N PRO A 91 10.95 12.88 30.02
CA PRO A 91 11.23 13.84 28.96
C PRO A 91 12.12 14.96 29.49
N SER A 92 13.06 15.41 28.66
CA SER A 92 13.95 16.52 28.94
C SER A 92 13.16 17.83 28.89
N SER A 93 13.33 18.66 29.91
CA SER A 93 12.77 20.02 29.96
C SER A 93 13.68 21.06 29.29
N ILE A 94 14.82 20.63 28.75
CA ILE A 94 15.79 21.52 28.09
C ILE A 94 15.30 21.80 26.66
N PRO A 95 15.27 23.08 26.21
CA PRO A 95 14.87 23.42 24.85
C PRO A 95 15.74 22.69 23.80
N GLY A 96 15.13 22.16 22.74
CA GLY A 96 15.81 21.29 21.76
C GLY A 96 15.76 19.79 22.11
N GLY A 97 15.14 19.44 23.24
CA GLY A 97 15.01 18.08 23.75
C GLY A 97 13.69 17.40 23.40
N SER A 98 12.88 17.92 22.47
CA SER A 98 11.53 17.38 22.19
C SER A 98 11.54 15.90 21.80
N TRP A 99 12.62 15.43 21.16
CA TRP A 99 12.82 14.03 20.84
C TRP A 99 12.80 13.12 22.08
N THR A 100 13.21 13.58 23.26
CA THR A 100 13.22 12.75 24.48
C THR A 100 11.84 12.37 25.03
N THR A 101 10.77 12.85 24.39
CA THR A 101 9.38 12.47 24.68
C THR A 101 9.12 10.98 24.41
N PHE A 102 9.87 10.37 23.49
CA PHE A 102 9.72 8.94 23.14
C PHE A 102 10.93 8.11 23.56
N ASN A 103 10.74 6.79 23.55
CA ASN A 103 11.80 5.81 23.79
C ASN A 103 12.49 5.48 22.45
N TRP A 104 13.79 5.71 22.38
CA TRP A 104 14.58 5.54 21.15
C TRP A 104 15.73 4.57 21.34
N LYS A 105 16.10 3.89 20.26
CA LYS A 105 17.44 3.32 20.12
C LYS A 105 18.40 4.44 19.74
N THR A 106 19.36 4.74 20.62
CA THR A 106 20.26 5.89 20.50
C THR A 106 21.67 5.47 20.08
N HIS A 107 22.26 6.21 19.14
CA HIS A 107 23.62 6.03 18.66
C HIS A 107 24.37 7.36 18.70
N SER A 108 25.49 7.46 19.41
CA SER A 108 26.29 8.69 19.45
C SER A 108 27.06 8.90 18.14
N ILE A 109 26.84 10.03 17.47
CA ILE A 109 27.52 10.38 16.21
C ILE A 109 28.67 11.36 16.44
N GLY A 110 28.59 12.22 17.45
CA GLY A 110 29.61 13.23 17.70
C GLY A 110 29.32 14.08 18.94
N MET A 111 30.04 15.19 19.07
CA MET A 111 29.89 16.15 20.17
C MET A 111 29.64 17.56 19.62
N LYS A 112 28.85 18.36 20.33
CA LYS A 112 28.61 19.77 20.05
C LYS A 112 29.02 20.60 21.26
N THR A 113 29.95 21.51 21.05
CA THR A 113 30.35 22.50 22.06
C THR A 113 29.41 23.71 22.00
N GLN A 114 28.87 24.11 23.14
CA GLN A 114 28.04 25.30 23.31
C GLN A 114 28.68 26.22 24.34
N ARG A 115 28.70 27.53 24.05
CA ARG A 115 29.16 28.55 24.97
C ARG A 115 27.94 29.28 25.51
N VAL A 116 27.73 29.24 26.82
CA VAL A 116 26.59 29.86 27.49
C VAL A 116 27.06 30.70 28.67
N GLU A 117 26.40 31.82 28.90
CA GLU A 117 26.63 32.66 30.08
C GLU A 117 25.61 32.37 31.20
N TYR A 118 24.42 31.96 30.80
CA TYR A 118 23.28 31.70 31.67
C TYR A 118 22.68 30.32 31.41
N ALA A 119 22.04 29.74 32.42
CA ALA A 119 21.50 28.38 32.36
C ALA A 119 20.32 28.22 31.40
N ASP A 120 19.57 29.29 31.14
CA ASP A 120 18.43 29.34 30.20
C ASP A 120 18.87 29.34 28.73
N GLN A 121 20.14 29.65 28.45
CA GLN A 121 20.71 29.57 27.10
C GLN A 121 21.09 28.14 26.69
N VAL A 122 21.10 27.19 27.63
CA VAL A 122 21.44 25.80 27.33
C VAL A 122 20.37 25.18 26.46
N ARG A 123 20.78 24.65 25.31
CA ARG A 123 19.91 23.90 24.40
C ARG A 123 20.44 22.49 24.18
N GLN A 124 19.55 21.53 24.08
CA GLN A 124 19.90 20.17 23.70
C GLN A 124 20.14 20.11 22.18
N PRO A 125 21.22 19.46 21.70
CA PRO A 125 21.43 19.29 20.27
C PRO A 125 20.29 18.48 19.63
N GLN A 126 19.91 18.88 18.43
CA GLN A 126 18.94 18.12 17.63
C GLN A 126 19.52 16.75 17.24
N VAL A 127 18.66 15.74 17.19
CA VAL A 127 19.04 14.37 16.81
C VAL A 127 18.73 14.08 15.35
N GLU A 128 19.51 13.19 14.75
CA GLU A 128 19.25 12.68 13.41
C GLU A 128 18.24 11.54 13.47
N VAL A 129 17.20 11.59 12.64
CA VAL A 129 16.22 10.50 12.51
C VAL A 129 15.85 10.30 11.04
N ALA A 130 15.59 9.06 10.65
CA ALA A 130 15.03 8.74 9.35
C ALA A 130 13.57 9.24 9.29
N PHE A 131 13.23 10.03 8.28
CA PHE A 131 11.96 10.77 8.29
C PHE A 131 10.75 9.85 8.13
N ASP A 132 10.89 8.84 7.28
CA ASP A 132 9.91 7.79 7.05
C ASP A 132 9.65 6.98 8.32
N GLU A 133 10.70 6.57 9.03
CA GLU A 133 10.58 5.85 10.30
C GLU A 133 9.87 6.70 11.38
N LEU A 134 10.20 7.99 11.49
CA LEU A 134 9.55 8.92 12.42
C LEU A 134 8.05 9.05 12.12
N VAL A 135 7.69 9.27 10.86
CA VAL A 135 6.29 9.44 10.45
C VAL A 135 5.49 8.16 10.67
N CYS A 136 6.05 6.99 10.31
CA CYS A 136 5.45 5.69 10.59
C CYS A 136 5.22 5.48 12.10
N TYR A 137 6.22 5.79 12.92
CA TYR A 137 6.13 5.68 14.38
C TYR A 137 5.01 6.55 14.96
N LEU A 138 4.91 7.80 14.52
CA LEU A 138 3.84 8.71 14.97
C LEU A 138 2.45 8.25 14.52
N LEU A 139 2.33 7.70 13.31
CA LEU A 139 1.07 7.14 12.80
C LEU A 139 0.66 5.89 13.56
N ASP A 140 1.60 5.03 13.95
CA ASP A 140 1.34 3.91 14.84
C ASP A 140 0.75 4.41 16.17
N LEU A 141 1.32 5.46 16.76
CA LEU A 141 0.77 6.08 17.98
C LEU A 141 -0.60 6.77 17.76
N GLY A 142 -1.09 6.86 16.53
CA GLY A 142 -2.40 7.43 16.19
C GLY A 142 -2.35 8.91 15.80
N ALA A 143 -1.18 9.48 15.51
CA ALA A 143 -1.07 10.83 15.00
C ALA A 143 -1.71 10.95 13.61
N VAL A 144 -2.45 12.03 13.36
CA VAL A 144 -3.16 12.25 12.10
C VAL A 144 -2.41 13.27 11.23
N PRO A 145 -2.10 12.98 9.96
CA PRO A 145 -1.39 13.92 9.08
C PRO A 145 -2.24 15.16 8.79
N ASN A 146 -1.64 16.35 8.89
CA ASN A 146 -2.29 17.63 8.59
C ASN A 146 -2.13 17.97 7.09
N PRO A 147 -3.22 17.97 6.29
CA PRO A 147 -3.18 18.26 4.85
C PRO A 147 -2.43 19.54 4.49
N HIS A 148 -2.67 20.61 5.24
CA HIS A 148 -2.13 21.92 4.93
C HIS A 148 -0.62 21.97 5.17
N GLY A 149 -0.15 21.35 6.26
CA GLY A 149 1.26 21.32 6.61
C GLY A 149 2.10 20.56 5.60
N TRP A 150 1.65 19.37 5.18
CA TRP A 150 2.36 18.58 4.18
C TRP A 150 2.43 19.26 2.81
N LYS A 151 1.32 19.89 2.38
CA LYS A 151 1.31 20.67 1.15
C LYS A 151 2.30 21.83 1.20
N LEU A 152 2.37 22.54 2.33
CA LEU A 152 3.29 23.66 2.51
C LEU A 152 4.75 23.21 2.60
N LEU A 153 5.02 22.10 3.27
CA LEU A 153 6.35 21.49 3.30
C LEU A 153 6.83 21.09 1.90
N ARG A 154 5.92 20.55 1.10
CA ARG A 154 6.21 20.16 -0.28
C ARG A 154 6.53 21.36 -1.17
N SER A 155 5.75 22.44 -1.07
CA SER A 155 5.95 23.64 -1.90
C SER A 155 7.12 24.51 -1.47
N SER A 156 7.40 24.58 -0.16
CA SER A 156 8.34 25.56 0.41
C SER A 156 9.63 24.93 0.93
N GLY A 157 9.68 23.62 1.16
CA GLY A 157 10.87 22.91 1.61
C GLY A 157 11.42 23.48 2.93
N LEU A 158 12.68 23.93 2.93
CA LEU A 158 13.32 24.53 4.12
C LEU A 158 12.72 25.89 4.51
N TRP A 159 11.97 26.54 3.62
CA TRP A 159 11.33 27.85 3.87
C TRP A 159 9.96 27.73 4.53
N THR A 160 9.52 26.51 4.86
CA THR A 160 8.26 26.30 5.56
C THR A 160 8.30 27.03 6.92
N PRO A 161 7.27 27.81 7.27
CA PRO A 161 7.24 28.58 8.50
C PRO A 161 7.44 27.70 9.74
N VAL A 162 8.23 28.20 10.69
CA VAL A 162 8.39 27.57 12.00
C VAL A 162 7.03 27.51 12.71
N GLY A 163 6.73 26.37 13.33
CA GLY A 163 5.44 26.08 13.95
C GLY A 163 4.40 25.52 12.98
N CYS A 164 4.73 25.31 11.70
CA CYS A 164 3.83 24.64 10.77
C CYS A 164 3.59 23.18 11.23
N SER A 165 2.32 22.86 11.51
CA SER A 165 1.89 21.53 11.97
C SER A 165 1.82 20.55 10.80
N LEU A 166 2.63 19.50 10.87
CA LEU A 166 2.66 18.39 9.93
C LEU A 166 1.76 17.24 10.40
N MET A 167 1.71 16.98 11.70
CA MET A 167 0.86 15.93 12.26
C MET A 167 0.16 16.46 13.51
N MET A 168 -1.09 16.03 13.69
CA MET A 168 -1.91 16.31 14.86
C MET A 168 -1.87 15.11 15.81
N SER A 169 -2.06 15.38 17.10
CA SER A 169 -2.38 14.38 18.12
C SER A 169 -3.58 13.52 17.72
N PRO A 170 -3.76 12.31 18.32
CA PRO A 170 -4.92 11.45 18.04
C PRO A 170 -6.26 12.15 18.27
N ASP A 171 -6.32 13.07 19.22
CA ASP A 171 -7.51 13.86 19.55
C ASP A 171 -7.75 15.04 18.58
N GLY A 172 -6.80 15.31 17.68
CA GLY A 172 -6.86 16.38 16.68
C GLY A 172 -6.75 17.79 17.25
N ARG A 173 -6.39 17.95 18.54
CA ARG A 173 -6.38 19.25 19.24
C ARG A 173 -5.00 19.89 19.36
N GLU A 174 -3.99 19.07 19.57
CA GLU A 174 -2.60 19.50 19.71
C GLU A 174 -1.77 19.09 18.50
N ASP A 175 -0.73 19.87 18.19
CA ASP A 175 0.22 19.56 17.12
C ASP A 175 1.24 18.52 17.60
N ALA A 176 1.19 17.31 17.03
CA ALA A 176 2.11 16.23 17.34
C ALA A 176 3.50 16.43 16.73
N LEU A 177 3.58 16.95 15.50
CA LEU A 177 4.82 17.18 14.76
C LEU A 177 4.77 18.54 14.08
N THR A 178 5.75 19.40 14.35
CA THR A 178 5.83 20.75 13.80
C THR A 178 7.20 21.05 13.19
N VAL A 179 7.27 21.99 12.26
CA VAL A 179 8.54 22.52 11.74
C VAL A 179 9.21 23.39 12.80
N ALA A 180 10.45 23.07 13.15
CA ALA A 180 11.23 23.77 14.16
C ALA A 180 12.26 24.73 13.54
N THR A 181 12.92 25.53 14.38
CA THR A 181 13.93 26.49 13.95
C THR A 181 15.19 25.79 13.42
N SER A 182 15.69 26.19 12.25
CA SER A 182 16.86 25.60 11.56
C SER A 182 18.24 25.92 12.21
N ASN A 183 18.29 26.62 13.34
CA ASN A 183 19.53 27.13 13.93
C ASN A 183 20.60 26.07 14.28
N ASP A 184 20.24 24.77 14.33
CA ASP A 184 21.16 23.64 14.54
C ASP A 184 20.99 22.51 13.51
N SER A 185 20.32 22.80 12.38
CA SER A 185 19.85 21.73 11.50
C SER A 185 20.83 21.36 10.38
N ASP A 186 22.00 21.99 10.30
CA ASP A 186 23.07 21.73 9.31
C ASP A 186 22.55 21.66 7.85
N GLY A 187 21.51 22.43 7.50
CA GLY A 187 20.87 22.41 6.17
C GLY A 187 19.80 21.32 5.97
N ASN A 188 19.50 20.51 6.99
CA ASN A 188 18.40 19.56 7.00
C ASN A 188 17.10 20.19 7.53
N LEU A 189 15.97 19.56 7.22
CA LEU A 189 14.67 19.93 7.78
C LEU A 189 14.67 19.70 9.30
N SER A 190 14.31 20.75 10.04
CA SER A 190 14.21 20.74 11.50
C SER A 190 12.76 20.54 11.93
N LEU A 191 12.53 19.60 12.84
CA LEU A 191 11.22 19.24 13.36
C LEU A 191 11.22 19.24 14.89
N ALA A 192 10.07 19.49 15.50
CA ALA A 192 9.85 19.33 16.92
C ALA A 192 8.57 18.53 17.17
N VAL A 193 8.59 17.68 18.19
CA VAL A 193 7.43 16.87 18.59
C VAL A 193 6.85 17.42 19.90
N ALA A 194 5.53 17.59 19.92
CA ALA A 194 4.78 17.82 21.14
C ALA A 194 3.67 16.76 21.24
N TYR A 195 3.97 15.64 21.89
CA TYR A 195 3.05 14.51 21.98
C TYR A 195 2.56 14.36 23.41
N SER A 196 1.25 14.50 23.63
CA SER A 196 0.59 14.22 24.90
C SER A 196 -0.45 13.11 24.68
N VAL A 197 -0.43 12.08 25.52
CA VAL A 197 -1.46 11.03 25.50
C VAL A 197 -2.56 11.47 26.46
N GLY A 198 -3.74 11.78 25.93
CA GLY A 198 -4.94 11.98 26.75
C GLY A 198 -5.30 10.69 27.51
N PRO A 199 -5.96 10.77 28.68
CA PRO A 199 -6.21 9.63 29.58
C PRO A 199 -7.18 8.54 29.05
N ALA A 200 -7.53 8.54 27.75
CA ALA A 200 -8.59 7.71 27.20
C ALA A 200 -8.13 6.42 26.46
N ASN A 201 -6.83 6.22 26.20
CA ASN A 201 -6.32 5.08 25.45
C ASN A 201 -5.26 4.28 26.23
N GLN A 202 -5.59 3.86 27.46
CA GLN A 202 -4.99 2.64 28.00
C GLN A 202 -5.82 1.47 27.48
N PRO A 203 -5.26 0.50 26.74
CA PRO A 203 -5.94 -0.76 26.52
C PRO A 203 -6.10 -1.46 27.87
N ASP A 204 -7.35 -1.62 28.32
CA ASP A 204 -7.70 -2.42 29.50
C ASP A 204 -7.19 -3.86 29.31
N PRO A 205 -6.30 -4.38 30.18
CA PRO A 205 -5.77 -5.74 30.06
C PRO A 205 -6.73 -6.78 30.66
N GLY A 206 -8.06 -6.65 30.48
CA GLY A 206 -9.00 -7.40 31.31
C GLY A 206 -10.45 -7.56 30.85
N SER A 207 -10.75 -7.62 29.54
CA SER A 207 -12.11 -7.97 29.10
C SER A 207 -12.13 -9.03 28.00
N GLU A 208 -11.65 -10.23 28.33
CA GLU A 208 -12.11 -11.46 27.69
C GLU A 208 -12.78 -12.33 28.77
N ASP A 209 -14.10 -12.20 28.90
CA ASP A 209 -14.91 -13.23 29.57
C ASP A 209 -16.33 -13.19 28.99
N GLY A 210 -16.64 -14.15 28.11
CA GLY A 210 -18.00 -14.37 27.65
C GLY A 210 -18.11 -15.03 26.30
N LEU A 211 -17.88 -16.33 26.20
CA LEU A 211 -18.92 -17.32 25.81
C LEU A 211 -18.35 -18.74 25.67
N ALA A 212 -19.17 -19.69 26.14
CA ALA A 212 -19.25 -21.10 25.73
C ALA A 212 -18.17 -22.10 26.21
N LYS A 213 -18.44 -22.65 27.39
CA LYS A 213 -18.12 -24.06 27.71
C LYS A 213 -18.92 -24.99 26.79
N ALA A 214 -18.23 -25.79 25.97
CA ALA A 214 -18.76 -27.04 25.44
C ALA A 214 -17.78 -28.16 25.81
N LYS A 215 -18.33 -29.22 26.44
CA LYS A 215 -17.62 -30.41 26.90
C LYS A 215 -17.12 -31.21 25.69
N ASP A 216 -15.84 -31.56 25.68
CA ASP A 216 -15.30 -32.60 24.82
C ASP A 216 -15.10 -33.90 25.62
N GLN A 217 -15.65 -35.00 25.11
CA GLN A 217 -15.40 -36.36 25.56
C GLN A 217 -14.57 -37.04 24.47
N GLY A 218 -13.34 -37.38 24.81
CA GLY A 218 -12.36 -37.85 23.85
C GLY A 218 -12.66 -39.22 23.24
N LYS A 219 -11.99 -39.47 22.11
CA LYS A 219 -11.54 -40.81 21.73
C LYS A 219 -10.30 -40.73 20.82
N ARG A 220 -9.21 -41.30 21.31
CA ARG A 220 -7.99 -41.64 20.57
C ARG A 220 -8.30 -42.57 19.39
N THR A 221 -7.67 -42.32 18.25
CA THR A 221 -7.13 -43.36 17.36
C THR A 221 -5.88 -42.83 16.66
N ASP A 222 -4.77 -43.53 16.88
CA ASP A 222 -3.49 -43.35 16.19
C ASP A 222 -3.57 -43.86 14.75
N SER A 223 -3.12 -43.06 13.78
CA SER A 223 -2.62 -43.55 12.49
C SER A 223 -1.77 -42.49 11.75
N VAL A 224 -0.46 -42.56 11.98
CA VAL A 224 0.65 -42.55 11.00
C VAL A 224 0.53 -41.65 9.75
N GLU A 225 1.27 -40.54 9.80
CA GLU A 225 2.24 -40.06 8.80
C GLU A 225 1.93 -40.34 7.31
N LEU A 226 1.10 -39.49 6.67
CA LEU A 226 1.17 -39.16 5.23
C LEU A 226 0.22 -38.01 4.80
N ASP A 227 -0.70 -37.56 5.66
CA ASP A 227 -1.65 -36.46 5.36
C ASP A 227 -1.13 -35.04 5.68
N SER A 228 0.07 -34.92 6.25
CA SER A 228 0.60 -33.67 6.83
C SER A 228 0.85 -32.54 5.81
N ILE A 229 1.05 -32.87 4.53
CA ILE A 229 1.35 -31.87 3.48
C ILE A 229 0.06 -31.26 2.92
N ASN A 230 -1.02 -32.05 2.83
CA ASN A 230 -2.30 -31.59 2.29
C ASN A 230 -3.14 -30.88 3.36
N GLU A 231 -3.04 -31.33 4.63
CA GLU A 231 -3.63 -30.62 5.77
C GLU A 231 -2.93 -29.27 6.05
N GLN A 232 -1.62 -29.15 5.81
CA GLN A 232 -0.92 -27.85 5.91
C GLN A 232 -1.38 -26.84 4.85
N SER A 233 -1.59 -27.28 3.59
CA SER A 233 -2.09 -26.41 2.52
C SER A 233 -3.52 -25.92 2.77
N THR A 234 -4.36 -26.72 3.43
CA THR A 234 -5.74 -26.35 3.78
C THR A 234 -5.81 -25.53 5.08
N SER A 235 -4.91 -25.78 6.04
CA SER A 235 -4.80 -25.02 7.29
C SER A 235 -4.13 -23.64 7.12
N GLN A 236 -3.40 -23.41 6.03
CA GLN A 236 -2.81 -22.11 5.70
C GLN A 236 -3.81 -21.17 5.01
N ASN A 237 -4.84 -21.70 4.33
CA ASN A 237 -5.82 -20.90 3.59
C ASN A 237 -6.73 -20.04 4.48
N THR A 238 -6.80 -20.32 5.79
CA THR A 238 -7.66 -19.57 6.74
C THR A 238 -6.87 -18.61 7.63
N LYS A 239 -5.54 -18.55 7.52
CA LYS A 239 -4.70 -17.71 8.37
C LYS A 239 -4.59 -16.30 7.82
N GLY A 240 -4.64 -15.32 8.71
CA GLY A 240 -4.34 -13.92 8.39
C GLY A 240 -2.88 -13.77 7.95
N ILE A 241 -2.67 -13.04 6.85
CA ILE A 241 -1.33 -12.73 6.33
C ILE A 241 -1.10 -11.23 6.46
N THR A 242 -0.03 -10.86 7.15
CA THR A 242 0.41 -9.46 7.24
C THR A 242 1.50 -9.21 6.20
N CYS A 243 1.23 -8.33 5.23
CA CYS A 243 2.19 -7.97 4.18
C CYS A 243 2.80 -6.59 4.45
N GLN A 244 4.13 -6.48 4.37
CA GLN A 244 4.84 -5.21 4.36
C GLN A 244 5.15 -4.80 2.92
N ILE A 245 4.66 -3.66 2.48
CA ILE A 245 4.86 -3.14 1.11
C ILE A 245 5.59 -1.80 1.18
N ALA A 246 6.74 -1.70 0.52
CA ALA A 246 7.58 -0.51 0.45
C ALA A 246 7.57 0.09 -0.98
N MET A 247 8.40 1.11 -1.23
CA MET A 247 8.53 1.75 -2.56
C MET A 247 8.87 0.74 -3.68
N GLY A 248 9.61 -0.32 -3.35
CA GLY A 248 10.00 -1.38 -4.29
C GLY A 248 9.01 -2.54 -4.40
N GLY A 249 7.79 -2.42 -3.85
CA GLY A 249 6.80 -3.49 -3.78
C GLY A 249 6.85 -4.26 -2.46
N ILE A 250 6.41 -5.52 -2.47
CA ILE A 250 6.34 -6.34 -1.25
C ILE A 250 7.74 -6.69 -0.72
N VAL A 251 7.95 -6.48 0.58
CA VAL A 251 9.22 -6.70 1.29
C VAL A 251 9.18 -8.00 2.09
N THR A 252 8.12 -8.21 2.86
CA THR A 252 7.88 -9.38 3.71
C THR A 252 6.39 -9.73 3.74
N ALA A 253 6.07 -11.00 3.95
CA ALA A 253 4.74 -11.48 4.31
C ALA A 253 4.87 -12.44 5.49
N LEU A 254 4.09 -12.20 6.54
CA LEU A 254 4.17 -12.90 7.81
C LEU A 254 2.82 -13.55 8.12
N THR A 255 2.82 -14.82 8.56
CA THR A 255 1.61 -15.50 9.04
C THR A 255 1.63 -15.66 10.54
N GLU A 256 0.47 -15.51 11.18
CA GLU A 256 0.30 -15.84 12.60
C GLU A 256 0.36 -17.37 12.81
N GLN A 257 1.28 -17.83 13.67
CA GLN A 257 1.24 -19.19 14.21
C GLN A 257 0.32 -19.25 15.44
N ASN A 258 -0.63 -20.20 15.43
CA ASN A 258 -1.31 -20.64 16.65
C ASN A 258 -0.31 -21.42 17.52
N HIS A 259 0.18 -20.80 18.60
CA HIS A 259 0.89 -21.53 19.65
C HIS A 259 -0.10 -22.08 20.68
N TYR A 260 -0.37 -23.39 20.62
CA TYR A 260 -0.81 -24.13 21.78
C TYR A 260 0.38 -24.28 22.74
N GLY A 261 0.50 -23.37 23.72
CA GLY A 261 1.35 -23.55 24.90
C GLY A 261 2.15 -22.33 25.35
N ASN A 262 1.63 -21.60 26.34
CA ASN A 262 2.30 -20.91 27.46
C ASN A 262 3.71 -20.30 27.32
N GLN A 263 4.14 -19.79 26.16
CA GLN A 263 5.29 -18.88 26.06
C GLN A 263 4.98 -17.70 25.15
N SER A 264 5.12 -16.49 25.71
CA SER A 264 4.69 -15.19 25.16
C SER A 264 5.62 -14.62 24.09
N ASN A 265 6.11 -15.45 23.17
CA ASN A 265 6.87 -15.01 22.00
C ASN A 265 6.11 -15.46 20.75
N PHE A 266 5.36 -14.54 20.12
CA PHE A 266 4.77 -14.78 18.81
C PHE A 266 5.88 -14.98 17.79
N ASN A 267 6.11 -16.22 17.34
CA ASN A 267 7.03 -16.52 16.26
C ASN A 267 6.27 -16.36 14.94
N LEU A 268 6.60 -15.32 14.18
CA LEU A 268 6.03 -15.06 12.85
C LEU A 268 6.85 -15.83 11.80
N ASP A 269 6.22 -16.76 11.10
CA ASP A 269 6.85 -17.44 9.97
C ASP A 269 6.82 -16.52 8.74
N SER A 270 8.00 -16.29 8.15
CA SER A 270 8.12 -15.57 6.88
C SER A 270 7.68 -16.48 5.74
N LEU A 271 6.69 -16.03 4.96
CA LEU A 271 6.27 -16.70 3.74
C LEU A 271 7.26 -16.47 2.60
N TYR A 272 7.30 -17.42 1.66
CA TYR A 272 8.01 -17.26 0.40
C TYR A 272 7.23 -16.29 -0.51
N ILE A 273 7.88 -15.20 -0.92
CA ILE A 273 7.26 -14.11 -1.68
C ILE A 273 8.03 -13.71 -2.94
N ASP A 274 9.07 -14.45 -3.33
CA ASP A 274 9.90 -14.06 -4.47
C ASP A 274 9.14 -14.07 -5.81
N HIS A 275 8.02 -14.79 -5.91
CA HIS A 275 7.14 -14.78 -7.08
C HIS A 275 6.30 -13.51 -7.25
N ILE A 276 6.13 -12.74 -6.17
CA ILE A 276 5.40 -11.45 -6.13
C ILE A 276 6.33 -10.26 -5.84
N ARG A 277 7.65 -10.47 -5.75
CA ARG A 277 8.61 -9.36 -5.72
C ARG A 277 8.72 -8.69 -7.07
N ILE A 278 8.90 -7.38 -7.07
CA ILE A 278 9.08 -6.60 -8.29
C ILE A 278 10.43 -6.98 -8.91
N ASN A 279 10.39 -7.45 -10.16
CA ASN A 279 11.57 -7.82 -10.93
C ASN A 279 11.43 -7.20 -12.33
N PRO A 280 12.50 -6.61 -12.91
CA PRO A 280 12.44 -6.06 -14.27
C PRO A 280 12.01 -7.08 -15.34
N VAL A 281 12.18 -8.39 -15.10
CA VAL A 281 11.82 -9.46 -16.05
C VAL A 281 10.38 -9.94 -15.88
N LYS A 282 9.78 -9.81 -14.68
CA LYS A 282 8.45 -10.34 -14.36
C LYS A 282 7.54 -9.24 -13.83
N SER A 283 6.41 -9.05 -14.50
CA SER A 283 5.36 -8.09 -14.14
C SER A 283 4.57 -8.48 -12.87
N ASN A 284 4.66 -9.74 -12.42
CA ASN A 284 3.87 -10.29 -11.32
C ASN A 284 3.85 -9.39 -10.08
N GLY A 285 5.03 -8.96 -9.63
CA GLY A 285 5.13 -8.11 -8.45
C GLY A 285 4.58 -6.70 -8.64
N ALA A 286 4.66 -6.15 -9.86
CA ALA A 286 4.08 -4.85 -10.17
C ALA A 286 2.54 -4.91 -10.17
N TRP A 287 1.95 -5.96 -10.74
CA TRP A 287 0.50 -6.19 -10.70
C TRP A 287 -0.01 -6.43 -9.29
N PHE A 288 0.65 -7.30 -8.52
CA PHE A 288 0.29 -7.57 -7.13
C PHE A 288 0.39 -6.30 -6.27
N ALA A 289 1.53 -5.59 -6.30
CA ALA A 289 1.70 -4.38 -5.51
C ALA A 289 0.68 -3.30 -5.89
N SER A 290 0.33 -3.19 -7.18
CA SER A 290 -0.68 -2.25 -7.67
C SER A 290 -2.08 -2.59 -7.16
N ALA A 291 -2.48 -3.87 -7.26
CA ALA A 291 -3.77 -4.35 -6.79
C ALA A 291 -3.90 -4.29 -5.26
N ALA A 292 -2.85 -4.65 -4.52
CA ALA A 292 -2.80 -4.55 -3.06
C ALA A 292 -2.89 -3.09 -2.58
N THR A 293 -2.18 -2.18 -3.25
CA THR A 293 -2.29 -0.74 -2.98
C THR A 293 -3.70 -0.25 -3.26
N ALA A 294 -4.29 -0.66 -4.39
CA ALA A 294 -5.65 -0.29 -4.75
C ALA A 294 -6.68 -0.77 -3.72
N PHE A 295 -6.56 -2.02 -3.29
CA PHE A 295 -7.39 -2.59 -2.25
C PHE A 295 -7.28 -1.83 -0.91
N GLY A 296 -6.06 -1.47 -0.49
CA GLY A 296 -5.79 -0.79 0.78
C GLY A 296 -6.19 0.69 0.83
N THR A 297 -6.14 1.40 -0.30
CA THR A 297 -6.40 2.85 -0.38
C THR A 297 -7.87 3.25 -0.14
N THR A 298 -8.81 2.31 -0.11
CA THR A 298 -10.24 2.64 -0.13
C THR A 298 -10.82 3.23 1.15
N SER A 299 -10.14 3.28 2.31
CA SER A 299 -10.81 3.84 3.51
C SER A 299 -9.98 4.46 4.65
N GLN A 300 -8.67 4.20 4.86
CA GLN A 300 -8.02 4.72 6.09
C GLN A 300 -6.48 4.67 6.15
N THR A 301 -5.78 4.25 5.09
CA THR A 301 -4.32 4.00 5.17
C THR A 301 -3.53 5.04 4.35
N ILE A 302 -2.88 5.97 5.06
CA ILE A 302 -2.21 7.15 4.49
C ILE A 302 -0.76 6.84 4.05
N LEU A 303 -0.22 5.66 4.37
CA LEU A 303 1.19 5.30 4.18
C LEU A 303 1.43 4.10 3.24
N TRP A 304 0.85 4.13 2.05
CA TRP A 304 1.31 3.21 1.01
C TRP A 304 2.56 3.80 0.38
N ASN A 305 3.75 3.25 0.63
CA ASN A 305 4.98 3.76 -0.02
C ASN A 305 5.06 3.42 -1.52
N TYR A 306 4.20 2.53 -2.02
CA TYR A 306 4.21 2.11 -3.41
C TYR A 306 3.32 3.01 -4.27
N LYS A 307 3.89 3.66 -5.29
CA LYS A 307 3.14 4.36 -6.34
C LYS A 307 2.77 3.35 -7.44
N ILE A 308 1.48 3.24 -7.74
CA ILE A 308 1.02 2.44 -8.88
C ILE A 308 1.64 3.02 -10.17
N PRO A 309 2.34 2.22 -10.98
CA PRO A 309 2.95 2.68 -12.23
C PRO A 309 1.93 3.35 -13.16
N ASP A 310 2.30 4.49 -13.75
CA ASP A 310 1.38 5.28 -14.59
C ASP A 310 0.89 4.49 -15.82
N GLU A 311 1.71 3.57 -16.34
CA GLU A 311 1.31 2.65 -17.43
C GLU A 311 0.15 1.73 -17.03
N ILE A 312 0.17 1.20 -15.80
CA ILE A 312 -0.87 0.31 -15.28
C ILE A 312 -2.16 1.10 -15.02
N LEU A 313 -2.03 2.32 -14.47
CA LEU A 313 -3.17 3.22 -14.25
C LEU A 313 -3.82 3.66 -15.57
N PHE A 314 -3.01 4.04 -16.55
CA PHE A 314 -3.50 4.45 -17.87
C PHE A 314 -4.24 3.29 -18.56
N PHE A 315 -3.64 2.09 -18.51
CA PHE A 315 -4.28 0.87 -19.01
C PHE A 315 -5.62 0.60 -18.33
N ALA A 316 -5.68 0.62 -16.99
CA ALA A 316 -6.88 0.28 -16.23
C ALA A 316 -8.07 1.21 -16.53
N ARG A 317 -7.79 2.45 -16.95
CA ARG A 317 -8.81 3.47 -17.30
C ARG A 317 -9.25 3.43 -18.76
N LYS A 318 -8.55 2.70 -19.62
CA LYS A 318 -8.83 2.66 -21.04
C LYS A 318 -9.91 1.63 -21.35
N GLU A 319 -10.87 2.02 -22.19
CA GLU A 319 -11.85 1.11 -22.76
C GLU A 319 -11.18 0.20 -23.79
N THR A 320 -11.03 -1.08 -23.45
CA THR A 320 -10.15 -2.00 -24.21
C THR A 320 -10.83 -3.30 -24.62
N VAL A 321 -11.86 -3.73 -23.90
CA VAL A 321 -12.55 -5.01 -24.14
C VAL A 321 -13.78 -4.79 -25.02
N PRO A 322 -13.86 -5.41 -26.21
CA PRO A 322 -15.05 -5.34 -27.06
C PRO A 322 -16.25 -6.07 -26.42
N CYS A 323 -17.42 -5.45 -26.37
CA CYS A 323 -18.63 -6.06 -25.79
C CYS A 323 -19.08 -7.34 -26.51
N GLY A 324 -18.92 -7.41 -27.84
CA GLY A 324 -19.30 -8.57 -28.64
C GLY A 324 -18.47 -9.81 -28.31
N VAL A 325 -17.21 -9.63 -27.89
CA VAL A 325 -16.36 -10.74 -27.42
C VAL A 325 -16.94 -11.38 -26.16
N LEU A 326 -17.42 -10.57 -25.20
CA LEU A 326 -18.03 -11.09 -23.97
C LEU A 326 -19.32 -11.88 -24.24
N VAL A 327 -20.08 -11.48 -25.27
CA VAL A 327 -21.27 -12.22 -25.71
C VAL A 327 -20.90 -13.53 -26.39
N VAL A 328 -19.87 -13.53 -27.25
CA VAL A 328 -19.41 -14.76 -27.91
C VAL A 328 -18.81 -15.76 -26.93
N LEU A 329 -18.17 -15.29 -25.84
CA LEU A 329 -17.71 -16.12 -24.72
C LEU A 329 -18.86 -16.58 -23.79
N GLY A 330 -20.08 -16.05 -23.97
CA GLY A 330 -21.21 -16.39 -23.10
C GLY A 330 -21.13 -15.78 -21.69
N MET A 331 -20.30 -14.76 -21.50
CA MET A 331 -20.19 -14.02 -20.23
C MET A 331 -21.33 -13.00 -20.05
N VAL A 332 -21.85 -12.47 -21.16
CA VAL A 332 -22.89 -11.43 -21.21
C VAL A 332 -23.98 -11.84 -22.20
N ASP A 333 -25.24 -11.53 -21.88
CA ASP A 333 -26.34 -11.77 -22.80
C ASP A 333 -26.40 -10.71 -23.91
N GLU A 334 -26.84 -11.11 -25.11
CA GLU A 334 -26.89 -10.22 -26.27
C GLU A 334 -27.85 -9.02 -26.05
N SER A 335 -28.85 -9.19 -25.17
CA SER A 335 -29.81 -8.12 -24.82
C SER A 335 -29.21 -6.98 -23.97
N GLU A 336 -28.13 -7.25 -23.25
CA GLU A 336 -27.44 -6.28 -22.40
C GLU A 336 -26.39 -5.46 -23.20
N THR A 337 -26.21 -5.77 -24.48
CA THR A 337 -25.21 -5.13 -25.35
C THR A 337 -25.85 -4.23 -26.42
N PRO A 338 -25.19 -3.12 -26.83
CA PRO A 338 -25.56 -2.38 -28.03
C PRO A 338 -25.56 -3.30 -29.26
N GLU A 339 -26.35 -2.99 -30.29
CA GLU A 339 -26.32 -3.78 -31.52
C GLU A 339 -24.93 -3.74 -32.18
N TRP A 340 -24.28 -4.90 -32.25
CA TRP A 340 -22.92 -5.04 -32.81
C TRP A 340 -22.82 -6.11 -33.91
N ALA A 341 -23.77 -7.05 -34.01
CA ALA A 341 -23.74 -8.17 -34.95
C ALA A 341 -24.79 -8.05 -36.07
N THR A 342 -24.44 -8.54 -37.26
CA THR A 342 -25.36 -8.61 -38.40
C THR A 342 -26.40 -9.72 -38.20
N LYS A 343 -27.68 -9.34 -38.04
CA LYS A 343 -28.80 -10.27 -37.88
C LYS A 343 -29.23 -10.88 -39.23
N HIS A 344 -29.06 -12.20 -39.38
CA HIS A 344 -29.45 -12.94 -40.58
C HIS A 344 -30.88 -13.50 -40.45
N LYS A 345 -31.78 -13.16 -41.40
CA LYS A 345 -33.16 -13.69 -41.44
C LYS A 345 -33.28 -14.84 -42.45
N ASP A 346 -32.98 -16.05 -42.02
CA ASP A 346 -32.88 -17.22 -42.91
C ASP A 346 -34.19 -17.97 -43.18
N TYR A 347 -35.23 -17.66 -42.42
CA TYR A 347 -36.48 -18.44 -42.46
C TYR A 347 -37.11 -18.46 -43.86
N GLY A 348 -37.08 -17.34 -44.58
CA GLY A 348 -37.61 -17.24 -45.94
C GLY A 348 -36.79 -18.03 -46.96
N ALA A 349 -35.46 -17.95 -46.88
CA ALA A 349 -34.58 -18.63 -47.82
C ALA A 349 -34.62 -20.17 -47.67
N ALA A 350 -34.72 -20.67 -46.44
CA ALA A 350 -34.85 -22.10 -46.17
C ALA A 350 -36.20 -22.67 -46.65
N LEU A 351 -37.30 -21.92 -46.44
CA LEU A 351 -38.64 -22.31 -46.88
C LEU A 351 -38.76 -22.33 -48.42
N ASP A 352 -38.19 -21.34 -49.10
CA ASP A 352 -38.16 -21.27 -50.56
C ASP A 352 -37.32 -22.40 -51.16
N GLN A 353 -36.16 -22.71 -50.58
CA GLN A 353 -35.36 -23.86 -51.02
C GLN A 353 -36.09 -25.18 -50.83
N PHE A 354 -36.82 -25.36 -49.72
CA PHE A 354 -37.61 -26.57 -49.49
C PHE A 354 -38.76 -26.69 -50.49
N SER A 355 -39.48 -25.60 -50.76
CA SER A 355 -40.58 -25.56 -51.74
C SER A 355 -40.12 -25.89 -53.15
N ARG A 356 -38.99 -25.30 -53.60
CA ARG A 356 -38.39 -25.58 -54.91
C ARG A 356 -38.00 -27.05 -55.04
N ARG A 357 -37.34 -27.61 -54.03
CA ARG A 357 -36.95 -29.04 -54.00
C ARG A 357 -38.15 -29.97 -54.14
N HIS A 358 -39.25 -29.67 -53.43
CA HIS A 358 -40.45 -30.48 -53.48
C HIS A 358 -41.15 -30.43 -54.85
N GLN A 359 -41.09 -29.28 -55.53
CA GLN A 359 -41.62 -29.13 -56.89
C GLN A 359 -40.75 -29.86 -57.92
N GLU A 360 -39.42 -29.74 -57.83
CA GLU A 360 -38.48 -30.44 -58.70
C GLU A 360 -38.61 -31.97 -58.57
N GLN A 361 -38.77 -32.47 -57.34
CA GLN A 361 -38.97 -33.89 -57.09
C GLN A 361 -40.29 -34.41 -57.69
N ARG A 362 -41.38 -33.64 -57.58
CA ARG A 362 -42.67 -33.97 -58.22
C ARG A 362 -42.58 -33.93 -59.74
N ALA A 363 -41.91 -32.92 -60.30
CA ALA A 363 -41.72 -32.80 -61.74
C ALA A 363 -40.90 -33.97 -62.31
N ALA A 364 -39.85 -34.39 -61.61
CA ALA A 364 -39.04 -35.57 -61.98
C ALA A 364 -39.86 -36.86 -61.93
N MET A 365 -40.64 -37.10 -60.86
CA MET A 365 -41.51 -38.29 -60.77
C MET A 365 -42.61 -38.31 -61.85
N ALA A 366 -43.18 -37.15 -62.20
CA ALA A 366 -44.16 -37.04 -63.28
C ALA A 366 -43.54 -37.34 -64.65
N ALA A 367 -42.31 -36.89 -64.90
CA ALA A 367 -41.57 -37.19 -66.12
C ALA A 367 -41.18 -38.68 -66.22
N GLU A 368 -40.82 -39.32 -65.11
CA GLU A 368 -40.50 -40.76 -65.04
C GLU A 368 -41.72 -41.66 -65.29
N ALA A 369 -42.92 -41.21 -64.92
CA ALA A 369 -44.17 -41.95 -65.14
C ALA A 369 -44.52 -42.10 -66.64
N LEU A 370 -44.07 -41.17 -67.48
CA LEU A 370 -44.31 -41.17 -68.93
C LEU A 370 -43.34 -42.09 -69.70
N MET A 371 -42.27 -42.60 -69.08
CA MET A 371 -41.25 -43.41 -69.74
C MET A 371 -41.56 -44.92 -69.72
N ALA A 372 -40.98 -45.66 -70.68
CA ALA A 372 -41.07 -47.12 -70.78
C ALA A 372 -40.42 -47.82 -69.57
N PRO A 373 -40.87 -49.03 -69.16
CA PRO A 373 -40.50 -49.65 -67.86
C PRO A 373 -39.00 -49.83 -67.63
N ALA A 374 -38.24 -50.25 -68.65
CA ALA A 374 -36.79 -50.43 -68.56
C ALA A 374 -36.02 -49.09 -68.47
N GLN A 375 -36.54 -48.02 -69.08
CA GLN A 375 -35.94 -46.68 -69.01
C GLN A 375 -36.27 -45.98 -67.68
N ARG A 376 -37.42 -46.32 -67.09
CA ARG A 376 -37.85 -45.83 -65.77
C ARG A 376 -36.91 -46.28 -64.65
N GLU A 377 -36.47 -47.54 -64.65
CA GLU A 377 -35.53 -48.05 -63.65
C GLU A 377 -34.15 -47.39 -63.73
N ALA A 378 -33.65 -47.16 -64.95
CA ALA A 378 -32.40 -46.44 -65.17
C ALA A 378 -32.49 -44.96 -64.75
N ALA A 379 -33.61 -44.29 -65.06
CA ALA A 379 -33.88 -42.91 -64.65
C ALA A 379 -34.01 -42.77 -63.12
N ALA A 380 -34.69 -43.72 -62.46
CA ALA A 380 -34.84 -43.73 -61.00
C ALA A 380 -33.49 -43.92 -60.27
N ARG A 381 -32.57 -44.75 -60.80
CA ARG A 381 -31.22 -44.91 -60.25
C ARG A 381 -30.37 -43.65 -60.40
N LEU A 382 -30.43 -42.99 -61.56
CA LEU A 382 -29.76 -41.71 -61.81
C LEU A 382 -30.32 -40.58 -60.92
N ARG A 383 -31.64 -40.54 -60.68
CA ARG A 383 -32.25 -39.60 -59.73
C ARG A 383 -31.71 -39.84 -58.33
N MET A 384 -31.70 -41.08 -57.85
CA MET A 384 -31.16 -41.41 -56.52
C MET A 384 -29.69 -40.99 -56.36
N GLN A 385 -28.86 -41.18 -57.40
CA GLN A 385 -27.47 -40.69 -57.38
C GLN A 385 -27.39 -39.16 -57.31
N ARG A 386 -28.15 -38.44 -58.16
CA ARG A 386 -28.18 -36.97 -58.14
C ARG A 386 -28.71 -36.39 -56.83
N GLU A 387 -29.76 -36.97 -56.26
CA GLU A 387 -30.31 -36.55 -54.97
C GLU A 387 -29.28 -36.74 -53.85
N ASN A 388 -28.51 -37.83 -53.88
CA ASN A 388 -27.49 -38.09 -52.87
C ASN A 388 -26.29 -37.13 -53.02
N GLU A 389 -25.86 -36.85 -54.25
CA GLU A 389 -24.83 -35.83 -54.54
C GLU A 389 -25.29 -34.42 -54.14
N GLN A 390 -26.55 -34.05 -54.43
CA GLN A 390 -27.13 -32.78 -54.02
C GLN A 390 -27.19 -32.65 -52.49
N ARG A 391 -27.61 -33.70 -51.76
CA ARG A 391 -27.59 -33.69 -50.28
C ARG A 391 -26.18 -33.49 -49.72
N MET A 392 -25.18 -34.12 -50.32
CA MET A 392 -23.78 -33.96 -49.91
C MET A 392 -23.24 -32.56 -50.22
N ASN A 393 -23.61 -31.98 -51.35
CA ASN A 393 -23.25 -30.60 -51.70
C ASN A 393 -23.94 -29.58 -50.78
N ASP A 394 -25.24 -29.75 -50.53
CA ASP A 394 -26.00 -28.93 -49.59
C ASP A 394 -25.41 -28.97 -48.18
N MET A 395 -24.99 -30.16 -47.72
CA MET A 395 -24.34 -30.32 -46.41
C MET A 395 -23.01 -29.56 -46.36
N ARG A 396 -22.20 -29.63 -47.42
CA ARG A 396 -20.93 -28.90 -47.53
C ARG A 396 -21.14 -27.39 -47.61
N ASP A 397 -22.12 -26.94 -48.37
CA ASP A 397 -22.41 -25.51 -48.54
C ASP A 397 -23.00 -24.93 -47.26
N LYS A 398 -23.89 -25.66 -46.58
CA LYS A 398 -24.36 -25.29 -45.24
C LYS A 398 -23.21 -25.20 -44.25
N MET A 399 -22.31 -26.20 -44.22
CA MET A 399 -21.16 -26.19 -43.32
C MET A 399 -20.21 -25.00 -43.62
N ARG A 400 -19.98 -24.68 -44.89
CA ARG A 400 -19.17 -23.51 -45.29
C ARG A 400 -19.83 -22.21 -44.88
N LEU A 401 -21.13 -22.09 -45.08
CA LEU A 401 -21.90 -20.89 -44.77
C LEU A 401 -22.01 -20.68 -43.26
N ASP A 402 -22.23 -21.75 -42.49
CA ASP A 402 -22.20 -21.72 -41.03
C ASP A 402 -20.79 -21.40 -40.49
N GLN A 403 -19.72 -21.84 -41.16
CA GLN A 403 -18.35 -21.46 -40.83
C GLN A 403 -18.10 -19.97 -41.12
N GLN A 404 -18.45 -19.51 -42.33
CA GLN A 404 -18.32 -18.10 -42.72
C GLN A 404 -19.09 -17.17 -41.78
N ARG A 405 -20.27 -17.57 -41.32
CA ARG A 405 -21.06 -16.80 -40.34
C ARG A 405 -20.43 -16.75 -38.97
N ARG A 406 -19.86 -17.87 -38.50
CA ARG A 406 -19.13 -17.90 -37.22
C ARG A 406 -17.89 -17.01 -37.31
N ASP A 407 -17.15 -17.09 -38.41
CA ASP A 407 -15.97 -16.26 -38.65
C ASP A 407 -16.34 -14.78 -38.79
N GLN A 408 -17.46 -14.46 -39.47
CA GLN A 408 -17.99 -13.11 -39.57
C GLN A 408 -18.44 -12.57 -38.22
N ARG A 409 -19.22 -13.34 -37.45
CA ARG A 409 -19.66 -12.95 -36.10
C ARG A 409 -18.46 -12.72 -35.18
N MET A 410 -17.41 -13.52 -35.31
CA MET A 410 -16.15 -13.32 -34.58
C MET A 410 -15.46 -12.01 -34.98
N MET A 411 -15.36 -11.71 -36.28
CA MET A 411 -14.77 -10.46 -36.75
C MET A 411 -15.57 -9.23 -36.30
N GLU A 412 -16.91 -9.30 -36.38
CA GLU A 412 -17.81 -8.25 -35.88
C GLU A 412 -17.69 -8.09 -34.35
N ALA A 413 -17.53 -9.19 -33.61
CA ALA A 413 -17.32 -9.16 -32.16
C ALA A 413 -16.01 -8.44 -31.78
N LEU A 414 -14.92 -8.69 -32.51
CA LEU A 414 -13.63 -8.03 -32.27
C LEU A 414 -13.66 -6.52 -32.59
N GLN A 415 -14.52 -6.11 -33.52
CA GLN A 415 -14.71 -4.71 -33.92
C GLN A 415 -15.83 -4.00 -33.16
N SER A 416 -16.49 -4.70 -32.23
CA SER A 416 -17.61 -4.13 -31.49
C SER A 416 -17.17 -2.93 -30.63
N PRO A 417 -18.13 -2.10 -30.17
CA PRO A 417 -17.84 -1.07 -29.18
C PRO A 417 -17.09 -1.63 -27.98
N LYS A 418 -16.10 -0.88 -27.50
CA LYS A 418 -15.32 -1.25 -26.32
C LYS A 418 -16.05 -0.79 -25.07
N TRP A 419 -16.00 -1.59 -24.03
CA TRP A 419 -16.61 -1.29 -22.74
C TRP A 419 -15.58 -0.81 -21.73
N ASP A 420 -16.10 -0.03 -20.79
CA ASP A 420 -15.39 0.41 -19.61
C ASP A 420 -15.03 -0.78 -18.69
N THR A 421 -13.84 -0.77 -18.12
CA THR A 421 -13.30 -1.89 -17.35
C THR A 421 -14.14 -2.22 -16.11
N LYS A 422 -14.81 -1.22 -15.53
CA LYS A 422 -15.76 -1.45 -14.42
C LYS A 422 -17.01 -2.19 -14.87
N LEU A 423 -17.61 -1.80 -15.99
CA LEU A 423 -18.78 -2.49 -16.53
C LEU A 423 -18.42 -3.95 -16.84
N VAL A 424 -17.28 -4.19 -17.48
CA VAL A 424 -16.77 -5.54 -17.76
C VAL A 424 -16.60 -6.35 -16.47
N ALA A 425 -16.04 -5.75 -15.42
CA ALA A 425 -15.85 -6.42 -14.13
C ALA A 425 -17.17 -6.73 -13.42
N GLU A 426 -18.18 -5.86 -13.50
CA GLU A 426 -19.51 -6.11 -12.92
C GLU A 426 -20.20 -7.31 -13.59
N HIS A 427 -20.17 -7.40 -14.91
CA HIS A 427 -20.69 -8.55 -15.64
C HIS A 427 -19.86 -9.82 -15.38
N SER A 428 -18.53 -9.70 -15.33
CA SER A 428 -17.64 -10.84 -15.03
C SER A 428 -17.85 -11.37 -13.61
N LEU A 429 -18.08 -10.48 -12.63
CA LEU A 429 -18.43 -10.88 -11.26
C LEU A 429 -19.78 -11.61 -11.21
N ARG A 430 -20.78 -11.11 -11.93
CA ARG A 430 -22.09 -11.78 -12.04
C ARG A 430 -21.97 -13.16 -12.68
N TRP A 431 -21.17 -13.27 -13.74
CA TRP A 431 -20.89 -14.54 -14.41
C TRP A 431 -20.16 -15.53 -13.48
N LEU A 432 -19.11 -15.09 -12.77
CA LEU A 432 -18.39 -15.93 -11.80
C LEU A 432 -19.31 -16.42 -10.66
N LYS A 433 -20.22 -15.57 -10.17
CA LYS A 433 -21.25 -15.96 -9.19
C LYS A 433 -22.21 -17.00 -9.76
N GLY A 434 -22.68 -16.78 -11.00
CA GLY A 434 -23.57 -17.72 -11.69
C GLY A 434 -22.95 -19.10 -11.95
N GLN A 435 -21.63 -19.18 -12.13
CA GLN A 435 -20.88 -20.44 -12.27
C GLN A 435 -20.55 -21.12 -10.93
N GLY A 436 -20.87 -20.48 -9.79
CA GLY A 436 -20.60 -21.01 -8.44
C GLY A 436 -19.15 -20.90 -7.99
N HIS A 437 -18.33 -20.05 -8.63
CA HIS A 437 -16.95 -19.80 -8.20
C HIS A 437 -16.86 -18.93 -6.95
N TRP A 438 -17.83 -18.04 -6.74
CA TRP A 438 -17.93 -17.17 -5.58
C TRP A 438 -19.36 -17.14 -5.06
N ASP A 439 -19.52 -16.96 -3.75
CA ASP A 439 -20.83 -16.79 -3.13
C ASP A 439 -21.49 -15.46 -3.58
N GLU A 440 -22.82 -15.48 -3.72
CA GLU A 440 -23.60 -14.33 -4.17
C GLU A 440 -23.50 -13.14 -3.21
N SER A 441 -23.25 -13.43 -1.92
CA SER A 441 -23.13 -12.44 -0.84
C SER A 441 -21.86 -11.58 -0.91
N LEU A 442 -20.82 -12.04 -1.60
CA LEU A 442 -19.49 -11.39 -1.59
C LEU A 442 -19.47 -10.12 -2.45
N THR A 443 -18.85 -9.06 -1.94
CA THR A 443 -18.63 -7.83 -2.70
C THR A 443 -17.38 -7.95 -3.59
N LEU A 444 -17.24 -7.05 -4.57
CA LEU A 444 -16.03 -6.95 -5.40
C LEU A 444 -14.76 -6.84 -4.53
N LYS A 445 -14.84 -6.07 -3.44
CA LYS A 445 -13.73 -5.89 -2.51
C LYS A 445 -13.37 -7.21 -1.84
N ASP A 446 -14.35 -7.95 -1.31
CA ASP A 446 -14.10 -9.23 -0.65
C ASP A 446 -13.44 -10.24 -1.59
N VAL A 447 -13.97 -10.37 -2.82
CA VAL A 447 -13.41 -11.27 -3.84
C VAL A 447 -11.97 -10.90 -4.18
N VAL A 448 -11.68 -9.62 -4.41
CA VAL A 448 -10.29 -9.17 -4.65
C VAL A 448 -9.39 -9.40 -3.44
N GLY A 449 -9.90 -9.25 -2.22
CA GLY A 449 -9.18 -9.58 -0.99
C GLY A 449 -8.78 -11.06 -0.91
N PHE A 450 -9.72 -11.98 -1.21
CA PHE A 450 -9.42 -13.41 -1.30
C PHE A 450 -8.44 -13.74 -2.43
N MET A 451 -8.55 -13.06 -3.57
CA MET A 451 -7.59 -13.22 -4.67
C MET A 451 -6.18 -12.77 -4.27
N LEU A 452 -6.04 -11.61 -3.63
CA LEU A 452 -4.74 -11.12 -3.16
C LEU A 452 -4.13 -12.05 -2.11
N HIS A 453 -4.94 -12.56 -1.19
CA HIS A 453 -4.52 -13.58 -0.22
C HIS A 453 -4.01 -14.84 -0.93
N ARG A 454 -4.77 -15.35 -1.91
CA ARG A 454 -4.36 -16.49 -2.73
C ARG A 454 -3.11 -16.20 -3.56
N MET A 455 -2.91 -14.99 -4.08
CA MET A 455 -1.70 -14.63 -4.82
C MET A 455 -0.44 -14.71 -3.94
N VAL A 456 -0.55 -14.42 -2.64
CA VAL A 456 0.58 -14.56 -1.72
C VAL A 456 0.94 -16.04 -1.50
N LEU A 457 -0.07 -16.91 -1.39
CA LEU A 457 0.13 -18.34 -1.11
C LEU A 457 0.47 -19.17 -2.36
N ASP A 458 -0.07 -18.81 -3.52
CA ASP A 458 -0.01 -19.60 -4.75
C ASP A 458 0.65 -18.80 -5.89
N GLY A 459 1.91 -19.17 -6.16
CA GLY A 459 2.70 -18.56 -7.22
C GLY A 459 2.28 -18.96 -8.64
N GLU A 460 1.63 -20.11 -8.82
CA GLU A 460 1.14 -20.56 -10.12
C GLU A 460 -0.12 -19.77 -10.49
N PHE A 461 -1.08 -19.67 -9.56
CA PHE A 461 -2.26 -18.81 -9.70
C PHE A 461 -1.88 -17.36 -10.01
N THR A 462 -0.90 -16.82 -9.26
CA THR A 462 -0.38 -15.47 -9.50
C THR A 462 0.18 -15.31 -10.90
N SER A 463 1.03 -16.25 -11.33
CA SER A 463 1.68 -16.17 -12.64
C SER A 463 0.66 -16.29 -13.77
N ASN A 464 -0.37 -17.13 -13.61
CA ASN A 464 -1.41 -17.27 -14.61
C ASN A 464 -2.26 -15.99 -14.76
N ILE A 465 -2.72 -15.40 -13.66
CA ILE A 465 -3.46 -14.13 -13.70
C ILE A 465 -2.61 -13.00 -14.27
N CYS A 466 -1.34 -12.89 -13.86
CA CYS A 466 -0.45 -11.84 -14.34
C CYS A 466 -0.13 -12.01 -15.84
N ARG A 467 -0.02 -13.24 -16.33
CA ARG A 467 0.11 -13.53 -17.77
C ARG A 467 -1.10 -13.03 -18.55
N ILE A 468 -2.32 -13.22 -18.03
CA ILE A 468 -3.55 -12.72 -18.67
C ILE A 468 -3.60 -11.19 -18.61
N LEU A 469 -3.19 -10.57 -17.51
CA LEU A 469 -3.08 -9.10 -17.38
C LEU A 469 -2.07 -8.50 -18.36
N ASP A 470 -0.91 -9.14 -18.55
CA ASP A 470 0.09 -8.70 -19.52
C ASP A 470 -0.40 -8.86 -20.96
N MET A 471 -1.06 -9.99 -21.27
CA MET A 471 -1.69 -10.20 -22.58
C MET A 471 -2.74 -9.11 -22.85
N TRP A 472 -3.56 -8.79 -21.85
CA TRP A 472 -4.56 -7.73 -21.93
C TRP A 472 -3.92 -6.36 -22.15
N LYS A 473 -2.93 -5.99 -21.34
CA LYS A 473 -2.18 -4.75 -21.51
C LYS A 473 -1.58 -4.65 -22.91
N ALA A 474 -0.97 -5.74 -23.41
CA ALA A 474 -0.34 -5.75 -24.74
C ALA A 474 -1.33 -5.44 -25.87
N TRP A 475 -2.54 -6.03 -25.88
CA TRP A 475 -3.52 -5.70 -26.93
C TRP A 475 -4.13 -4.32 -26.74
N ALA A 476 -4.25 -3.86 -25.50
CA ALA A 476 -4.69 -2.49 -25.20
C ALA A 476 -3.72 -1.45 -25.77
N ASP A 477 -2.42 -1.71 -25.69
CA ASP A 477 -1.35 -0.85 -26.20
C ASP A 477 -1.30 -0.85 -27.74
N VAL A 478 -1.49 -2.02 -28.36
CA VAL A 478 -1.51 -2.18 -29.84
C VAL A 478 -2.78 -1.59 -30.48
N GLY A 479 -3.81 -1.27 -29.69
CA GLY A 479 -5.02 -0.55 -30.14
C GLY A 479 -6.26 -1.42 -30.29
N GLY A 480 -6.20 -2.71 -29.95
CA GLY A 480 -7.35 -3.60 -30.00
C GLY A 480 -6.98 -5.08 -29.88
N MET A 481 -7.98 -5.89 -29.57
CA MET A 481 -7.87 -7.33 -29.40
C MET A 481 -7.80 -8.05 -30.75
N ARG A 482 -6.85 -8.98 -30.92
CA ARG A 482 -6.74 -9.83 -32.13
C ARG A 482 -7.37 -11.19 -31.88
N GLN A 483 -7.54 -11.96 -32.96
CA GLN A 483 -8.08 -13.32 -32.88
C GLN A 483 -7.23 -14.27 -32.00
N ALA A 484 -5.90 -14.12 -32.01
CA ALA A 484 -5.02 -14.90 -31.14
C ALA A 484 -5.21 -14.53 -29.65
N ASP A 485 -5.44 -13.25 -29.37
CA ASP A 485 -5.70 -12.76 -28.02
C ASP A 485 -7.06 -13.28 -27.51
N TYR A 486 -8.06 -13.39 -28.40
CA TYR A 486 -9.35 -14.04 -28.12
C TYR A 486 -9.22 -15.51 -27.76
N GLN A 487 -8.45 -16.28 -28.53
CA GLN A 487 -8.21 -17.69 -28.23
C GLN A 487 -7.57 -17.85 -26.85
N GLY A 488 -6.60 -16.99 -26.51
CA GLY A 488 -5.97 -17.00 -25.19
C GLY A 488 -6.93 -16.69 -24.03
N VAL A 489 -7.97 -15.88 -24.25
CA VAL A 489 -9.03 -15.62 -23.27
C VAL A 489 -10.02 -16.79 -23.21
N GLN A 490 -10.35 -17.39 -24.34
CA GLN A 490 -11.24 -18.56 -24.42
C GLN A 490 -10.65 -19.78 -23.71
N ASP A 491 -9.33 -19.96 -23.74
CA ASP A 491 -8.65 -21.05 -23.04
C ASP A 491 -8.72 -20.90 -21.50
N ASP A 492 -8.85 -19.67 -20.99
CA ASP A 492 -8.93 -19.39 -19.55
C ASP A 492 -9.89 -18.22 -19.23
N GLU A 493 -11.18 -18.50 -19.42
CA GLU A 493 -12.27 -17.55 -19.17
C GLU A 493 -12.33 -17.13 -17.70
N VAL A 494 -12.06 -18.07 -16.78
CA VAL A 494 -12.07 -17.82 -15.34
C VAL A 494 -10.93 -16.91 -14.94
N GLY A 495 -9.72 -17.15 -15.43
CA GLY A 495 -8.55 -16.29 -15.20
C GLY A 495 -8.76 -14.88 -15.74
N PHE A 496 -9.40 -14.74 -16.92
CA PHE A 496 -9.76 -13.44 -17.47
C PHE A 496 -10.80 -12.72 -16.59
N ALA A 497 -11.86 -13.40 -16.16
CA ALA A 497 -12.85 -12.81 -15.28
C ALA A 497 -12.20 -12.31 -13.98
N HIS A 498 -11.32 -13.09 -13.34
CA HIS A 498 -10.54 -12.66 -12.17
C HIS A 498 -9.66 -11.43 -12.48
N ALA A 499 -8.95 -11.43 -13.61
CA ALA A 499 -8.14 -10.29 -14.04
C ALA A 499 -8.97 -9.00 -14.18
N THR A 500 -10.21 -9.07 -14.70
CA THR A 500 -11.10 -7.90 -14.80
C THR A 500 -11.44 -7.30 -13.45
N LEU A 501 -11.62 -8.12 -12.41
CA LEU A 501 -11.89 -7.65 -11.05
C LEU A 501 -10.71 -6.87 -10.46
N LEU A 502 -9.48 -7.36 -10.67
CA LEU A 502 -8.26 -6.66 -10.24
C LEU A 502 -8.10 -5.32 -10.96
N VAL A 503 -8.31 -5.29 -12.28
CA VAL A 503 -8.20 -4.06 -13.07
C VAL A 503 -9.25 -3.04 -12.66
N ALA A 504 -10.49 -3.47 -12.38
CA ALA A 504 -11.53 -2.58 -11.87
C ALA A 504 -11.17 -1.96 -10.51
N MET A 505 -10.60 -2.76 -9.59
CA MET A 505 -10.10 -2.24 -8.31
C MET A 505 -8.99 -1.20 -8.51
N ILE A 506 -8.04 -1.47 -9.41
CA ILE A 506 -6.97 -0.52 -9.76
C ILE A 506 -7.54 0.73 -10.41
N ARG A 507 -8.53 0.62 -11.30
CA ARG A 507 -9.18 1.77 -11.93
C ARG A 507 -9.82 2.70 -10.91
N ASP A 508 -10.54 2.11 -9.94
CA ASP A 508 -11.27 2.84 -8.89
C ASP A 508 -10.31 3.49 -7.88
N THR A 509 -9.00 3.25 -7.97
CA THR A 509 -8.02 4.13 -7.33
C THR A 509 -8.09 5.52 -7.94
N SER A 510 -8.73 6.41 -7.19
CA SER A 510 -8.82 7.82 -7.48
C SER A 510 -7.45 8.34 -7.93
N THR A 511 -7.42 9.17 -8.97
CA THR A 511 -6.39 10.20 -9.14
C THR A 511 -6.41 11.19 -7.98
N ALA A 512 -6.29 10.70 -6.75
CA ALA A 512 -5.81 11.42 -5.59
C ALA A 512 -4.34 11.88 -5.78
N LEU A 513 -3.78 11.70 -6.98
CA LEU A 513 -2.39 11.96 -7.35
C LEU A 513 -2.03 13.45 -7.39
N GLU A 514 -2.97 14.38 -7.33
CA GLU A 514 -2.65 15.81 -7.15
C GLU A 514 -3.44 16.42 -6.00
N GLY A 515 -2.73 16.69 -4.89
CA GLY A 515 -3.24 17.47 -3.76
C GLY A 515 -3.88 16.67 -2.61
N THR A 516 -3.73 15.35 -2.58
CA THR A 516 -4.04 14.58 -1.35
C THR A 516 -2.85 14.54 -0.41
N VAL A 517 -3.14 14.45 0.88
CA VAL A 517 -2.13 14.42 1.95
C VAL A 517 -1.15 13.28 1.75
N SER A 518 -1.62 12.12 1.29
CA SER A 518 -0.77 10.94 1.07
C SER A 518 0.29 11.19 0.00
N MET A 519 -0.03 11.90 -1.08
CA MET A 519 0.92 12.27 -2.12
C MET A 519 1.90 13.33 -1.62
N ASP A 520 1.37 14.38 -0.97
CA ASP A 520 2.21 15.44 -0.41
C ASP A 520 3.21 14.88 0.61
N LEU A 521 2.75 13.92 1.43
CA LEU A 521 3.55 13.17 2.38
C LEU A 521 4.64 12.34 1.69
N GLN A 522 4.29 11.50 0.71
CA GLN A 522 5.25 10.68 -0.04
C GLN A 522 6.32 11.52 -0.73
N GLU A 523 5.95 12.64 -1.37
CA GLU A 523 6.92 13.54 -2.00
C GLU A 523 7.87 14.15 -0.96
N CYS A 524 7.34 14.56 0.20
CA CYS A 524 8.16 15.07 1.30
C CYS A 524 9.11 14.00 1.86
N LEU A 525 8.63 12.78 2.08
CA LEU A 525 9.45 11.65 2.53
C LEU A 525 10.56 11.29 1.52
N ARG A 526 10.28 11.44 0.22
CA ARG A 526 11.28 11.23 -0.83
C ARG A 526 12.33 12.35 -0.88
N MET A 527 11.92 13.60 -0.66
CA MET A 527 12.83 14.75 -0.63
C MET A 527 13.74 14.73 0.60
N TRP A 528 13.19 14.34 1.76
CA TRP A 528 13.86 14.40 3.05
C TRP A 528 14.06 13.01 3.63
N ARG A 529 15.17 12.33 3.27
CA ARG A 529 15.47 11.01 3.84
C ARG A 529 15.80 11.06 5.33
N LYS A 530 16.45 12.14 5.77
CA LYS A 530 16.86 12.36 7.15
C LYS A 530 16.47 13.76 7.60
N VAL A 531 16.01 13.86 8.84
CA VAL A 531 15.58 15.12 9.45
C VAL A 531 16.23 15.30 10.82
N ARG A 532 16.22 16.54 11.29
CA ARG A 532 16.72 16.93 12.62
C ARG A 532 15.53 17.09 13.54
N LEU A 533 15.51 16.35 14.65
CA LEU A 533 14.42 16.38 15.62
C LEU A 533 14.93 17.01 16.93
N GLY A 534 14.27 18.06 17.43
CA GLY A 534 14.63 18.67 18.71
C GLY A 534 13.89 19.93 19.08
#